data_AF-A0A382Z3Y4-F1
#
_entry.id   AF-A0A382Z3Y4-F1
#
_cell.length_a   1.000
_cell.length_b   1.000
_cell.length_c   1.000
_cell.angle_alpha   90.00
_cell.angle_beta   90.00
_cell.angle_gamma   90.00
#
_symmetry.space_group_name_H-M   'P 1'
#
loop_
_entity.id
_entity.type
_entity.pdbx_description
1 polymer ?
#
loop_
_entity_poly.entity_id
_entity_poly.type
_entity_poly.pdbx_seq_one_letter_code
_entity_poly.pdbx_strand_id
1 'polypeptide(L)'
;MALHIKKLQFKFFEILPLLLLFFISLNGSSIINVKFFSVNIHYILIYYWVLRQPQSLGYGFIFLSGIISDIVLGFPLGVNALSLLFVAGVAAYIRFVTVRMTLLNDWISFI
;
A
#
# COMPACT_ATOMS: atom_id res chain seq x y z
N MET A 1 0.92 14.17 31.58
CA MET A 1 -0.19 13.29 31.15
C MET A 1 -0.72 13.62 29.73
N ALA A 2 -0.85 14.90 29.33
CA ALA A 2 -1.47 15.28 28.04
C ALA A 2 -0.69 14.89 26.75
N LEU A 3 0.64 14.74 26.82
CA LEU A 3 1.46 14.34 25.66
C LEU A 3 1.21 12.88 25.21
N HIS A 4 0.73 12.02 26.12
CA HIS A 4 0.56 10.58 25.84
C HIS A 4 -0.69 10.29 25.01
N ILE A 5 -1.73 11.12 25.12
CA ILE A 5 -3.02 10.94 24.43
C ILE A 5 -2.89 11.27 22.94
N LYS A 6 -2.16 12.33 22.58
CA LYS A 6 -1.89 12.66 21.17
C LYS A 6 -1.13 11.53 20.47
N LYS A 7 -0.12 10.95 21.14
CA LYS A 7 0.69 9.85 20.59
C LYS A 7 -0.13 8.57 20.33
N LEU A 8 -1.20 8.35 21.09
CA LEU A 8 -2.13 7.22 20.88
C LEU A 8 -3.02 7.43 19.64
N GLN A 9 -3.52 8.65 19.42
CA GLN A 9 -4.34 8.97 18.24
C GLN A 9 -3.55 8.83 16.93
N PHE A 10 -2.26 9.19 16.92
CA PHE A 10 -1.40 9.02 15.73
C PHE A 10 -1.16 7.53 15.38
N LYS A 11 -1.01 6.66 16.37
CA LYS A 11 -0.86 5.20 16.14
C LYS A 11 -2.11 4.55 15.53
N PHE A 12 -3.30 5.05 15.86
CA PHE A 12 -4.55 4.54 15.27
C PHE A 12 -4.62 4.81 13.76
N PHE A 13 -4.10 5.95 13.30
CA PHE A 13 -4.06 6.29 11.88
C PHE A 13 -3.05 5.43 11.09
N GLU A 14 -1.99 4.93 11.74
CA GLU A 14 -1.03 4.00 11.10
C GLU A 14 -1.60 2.59 10.89
N ILE A 15 -2.56 2.15 11.72
CA ILE A 15 -3.19 0.82 11.61
C ILE A 15 -4.33 0.80 10.59
N LEU A 16 -4.96 1.96 10.33
CA LEU A 16 -6.05 2.11 9.37
C LEU A 16 -5.78 1.51 7.97
N PRO A 17 -4.63 1.77 7.31
CA PRO A 17 -4.31 1.16 6.02
C PRO A 17 -4.27 -0.38 6.08
N LEU A 18 -3.76 -0.93 7.17
CA LEU A 18 -3.64 -2.37 7.36
C LEU A 18 -5.03 -3.01 7.45
N LEU A 19 -5.92 -2.38 8.21
CA LEU A 19 -7.29 -2.85 8.39
C LEU A 19 -8.08 -2.79 7.07
N LEU A 20 -7.93 -1.70 6.30
CA LEU A 20 -8.52 -1.59 4.96
C LEU A 20 -7.99 -2.66 4.00
N LEU A 21 -6.68 -2.91 4.01
CA LEU A 21 -6.05 -3.92 3.15
C LEU A 21 -6.66 -5.30 3.40
N PHE A 22 -6.74 -5.73 4.66
CA PHE A 22 -7.35 -7.01 5.01
C PHE A 22 -8.84 -7.07 4.69
N PHE A 23 -9.57 -5.97 4.90
CA PHE A 23 -10.99 -5.91 4.57
C PHE A 23 -11.26 -6.14 3.07
N ILE A 24 -10.47 -5.50 2.20
CA ILE A 24 -10.57 -5.70 0.73
C ILE A 24 -10.17 -7.12 0.35
N SER A 25 -9.09 -7.61 0.94
CA SER A 25 -8.56 -8.94 0.67
C SER A 25 -9.54 -10.07 1.00
N LEU A 26 -10.34 -9.90 2.06
CA LEU A 26 -11.35 -10.88 2.49
C LEU A 26 -12.65 -10.75 1.69
N ASN A 27 -12.96 -9.56 1.18
CA ASN A 27 -14.18 -9.33 0.40
C ASN A 27 -14.13 -10.02 -0.97
N GLY A 28 -12.94 -10.23 -1.55
CA GLY A 28 -12.76 -10.84 -2.88
C GLY A 28 -13.26 -9.99 -4.05
N SER A 29 -14.17 -9.04 -3.82
CA SER A 29 -14.72 -8.11 -4.81
C SER A 29 -13.79 -6.91 -5.04
N SER A 30 -12.56 -7.18 -5.49
CA SER A 30 -11.57 -6.13 -5.78
C SER A 30 -11.85 -5.38 -7.09
N ILE A 31 -12.76 -5.90 -7.93
CA ILE A 31 -13.07 -5.42 -9.27
C ILE A 31 -14.36 -4.62 -9.26
N ILE A 32 -14.27 -3.29 -9.38
CA ILE A 32 -15.44 -2.47 -9.73
C ILE A 32 -15.52 -2.44 -11.24
N ASN A 33 -16.56 -3.08 -11.78
CA ASN A 33 -16.87 -3.00 -13.21
C ASN A 33 -17.73 -1.75 -13.45
N VAL A 34 -17.10 -0.63 -13.78
CA VAL A 34 -17.80 0.47 -14.46
C VAL A 34 -17.86 0.09 -15.93
N LYS A 35 -18.99 0.34 -16.61
CA LYS A 35 -19.38 -0.14 -17.95
C LYS A 35 -18.29 -0.20 -19.06
N PHE A 36 -17.16 0.48 -18.90
CA PHE A 36 -16.01 0.51 -19.82
C PHE A 36 -14.63 0.26 -19.16
N PHE A 37 -14.53 0.14 -17.83
CA PHE A 37 -13.28 -0.05 -17.09
C PHE A 37 -13.45 -0.99 -15.90
N SER A 38 -12.56 -1.98 -15.80
CA SER A 38 -12.41 -2.82 -14.63
C SER A 38 -11.25 -2.28 -13.80
N VAL A 39 -11.56 -1.55 -12.72
CA VAL A 39 -10.54 -0.97 -11.84
C VAL A 39 -10.40 -1.84 -10.60
N ASN A 40 -9.17 -2.24 -10.30
CA ASN A 40 -8.87 -3.07 -9.14
C ASN A 40 -8.47 -2.18 -7.95
N ILE A 41 -9.38 -2.03 -6.98
CA ILE A 41 -9.17 -1.14 -5.82
C ILE A 41 -7.98 -1.60 -4.97
N HIS A 42 -7.75 -2.92 -4.94
CA HIS A 42 -6.70 -3.54 -4.13
C HIS A 42 -5.32 -3.02 -4.53
N TYR A 43 -5.03 -2.95 -5.84
CA TYR A 43 -3.77 -2.40 -6.36
C TYR A 43 -3.63 -0.90 -6.07
N ILE A 44 -4.71 -0.13 -6.23
CA ILE A 44 -4.69 1.32 -5.99
C ILE A 44 -4.38 1.62 -4.53
N LEU A 45 -5.00 0.90 -3.60
CA LEU A 45 -4.79 1.09 -2.17
C LEU A 45 -3.31 0.89 -1.79
N ILE A 46 -2.71 -0.19 -2.27
CA ILE A 46 -1.29 -0.50 -2.00
C ILE A 46 -0.39 0.56 -2.62
N TYR A 47 -0.62 0.90 -3.89
CA TYR A 47 0.17 1.90 -4.59
C TYR A 47 0.15 3.25 -3.86
N TYR A 48 -1.05 3.73 -3.49
CA TYR A 48 -1.23 5.00 -2.78
C TYR A 48 -0.50 5.02 -1.45
N TRP A 49 -0.66 3.98 -0.63
CA TRP A 49 -0.09 3.98 0.71
C TRP A 49 1.41 3.70 0.74
N VAL A 50 1.95 2.90 -0.18
CA VAL A 50 3.40 2.71 -0.29
C VAL A 50 4.09 4.01 -0.73
N LEU A 51 3.45 4.79 -1.62
CA LEU A 51 3.95 6.10 -2.02
C LEU A 51 3.93 7.10 -0.85
N ARG A 52 2.83 7.13 -0.08
CA ARG A 52 2.60 8.12 0.98
C ARG A 52 3.33 7.79 2.29
N GLN A 53 3.20 6.56 2.79
CA GLN A 53 3.75 6.11 4.08
C GLN A 53 4.08 4.60 4.07
N PRO A 54 5.26 4.20 3.55
CA PRO A 54 5.63 2.79 3.42
C PRO A 54 5.83 2.07 4.77
N GLN A 55 6.04 2.79 5.88
CA GLN A 55 6.14 2.19 7.22
C GLN A 55 4.80 1.63 7.74
N SER A 56 3.67 2.15 7.25
CA SER A 56 2.34 1.71 7.69
C SER A 56 1.92 0.36 7.07
N LEU A 57 2.35 0.10 5.83
CA LEU A 57 2.17 -1.18 5.13
C LEU A 57 3.50 -1.92 5.04
N GLY A 58 3.76 -2.80 6.01
CA GLY A 58 4.86 -3.74 5.90
C GLY A 58 4.68 -4.68 4.70
N TYR A 59 5.75 -4.93 3.94
CA TYR A 59 5.72 -5.83 2.77
C TYR A 59 5.22 -7.24 3.10
N GLY A 60 5.46 -7.73 4.33
CA GLY A 60 4.92 -9.00 4.81
C GLY A 60 3.38 -9.02 4.89
N PHE A 61 2.75 -7.91 5.27
CA PHE A 61 1.29 -7.81 5.31
C PHE A 61 0.67 -7.73 3.90
N ILE A 62 1.36 -7.05 2.97
CA ILE A 62 0.97 -7.03 1.55
C ILE A 62 1.01 -8.45 0.98
N PHE A 63 2.07 -9.20 1.26
CA PHE A 63 2.20 -10.59 0.84
C PHE A 63 1.12 -11.49 1.44
N LEU A 64 0.88 -11.37 2.75
CA LEU A 64 -0.15 -12.17 3.45
C LEU A 64 -1.55 -11.87 2.89
N SER A 65 -1.86 -10.60 2.61
CA SER A 65 -3.11 -10.21 1.95
C SER A 65 -3.22 -10.80 0.55
N GLY A 66 -2.15 -10.82 -0.23
CA GLY A 66 -2.17 -11.48 -1.54
C GLY A 66 -2.53 -12.96 -1.46
N ILE A 67 -1.94 -13.69 -0.51
CA ILE A 67 -2.26 -15.11 -0.28
C ILE A 67 -3.73 -15.27 0.11
N ILE A 68 -4.24 -14.45 1.03
CA ILE A 68 -5.65 -14.50 1.45
C ILE A 68 -6.55 -14.25 0.24
N SER A 69 -6.22 -13.26 -0.59
CA SER A 69 -6.99 -12.96 -1.78
C SER A 69 -6.94 -14.09 -2.82
N ASP A 70 -5.81 -14.80 -2.96
CA ASP A 70 -5.70 -15.98 -3.82
C ASP A 70 -6.65 -17.10 -3.35
N ILE A 71 -6.73 -17.33 -2.03
CA ILE A 71 -7.63 -18.32 -1.42
C ILE A 71 -9.10 -17.93 -1.62
N VAL A 72 -9.44 -16.65 -1.41
CA VAL A 72 -10.83 -16.15 -1.53
C VAL A 72 -11.33 -16.19 -2.98
N LEU A 73 -10.45 -15.90 -3.94
CA LEU A 73 -10.79 -15.87 -5.36
C LEU A 73 -10.65 -17.24 -6.06
N GLY A 74 -10.01 -18.21 -5.42
CA GLY A 74 -9.71 -19.53 -6.01
C GLY A 74 -8.59 -19.48 -7.05
N PHE A 75 -7.73 -18.46 -7.04
CA PHE A 75 -6.55 -18.39 -7.89
C PHE A 75 -5.41 -19.27 -7.34
N PRO A 76 -4.45 -19.69 -8.20
CA PRO A 76 -3.23 -20.35 -7.72
C PRO A 76 -2.52 -19.49 -6.69
N LEU A 77 -2.13 -20.11 -5.58
CA LEU A 77 -1.46 -19.42 -4.48
C LEU A 77 -0.21 -18.69 -4.96
N GLY A 78 -0.12 -17.39 -4.65
CA GLY A 78 1.03 -16.56 -4.93
C GLY A 78 0.88 -15.64 -6.13
N VAL A 79 -0.11 -15.82 -7.00
CA VAL A 79 -0.29 -14.96 -8.19
C VAL A 79 -0.63 -13.53 -7.77
N ASN A 80 -1.65 -13.37 -6.93
CA ASN A 80 -2.03 -12.05 -6.44
C ASN A 80 -0.99 -11.52 -5.44
N ALA A 81 -0.37 -12.39 -4.64
CA ALA A 81 0.71 -11.99 -3.73
C ALA A 81 1.93 -11.40 -4.45
N LEU A 82 2.43 -12.02 -5.53
CA LEU A 82 3.50 -11.46 -6.34
C LEU A 82 3.08 -10.17 -7.03
N SER A 83 1.85 -10.10 -7.54
CA SER A 83 1.35 -8.92 -8.27
C SER A 83 1.28 -7.70 -7.34
N LEU A 84 0.76 -7.87 -6.12
CA LEU A 84 0.69 -6.80 -5.13
C LEU A 84 2.09 -6.37 -4.64
N LEU A 85 3.02 -7.31 -4.46
CA LEU A 85 4.42 -7.00 -4.13
C LEU A 85 5.12 -6.25 -5.26
N PHE A 86 4.86 -6.62 -6.52
CA PHE A 86 5.42 -5.93 -7.67
C PHE A 86 4.95 -4.48 -7.71
N VAL A 87 3.64 -4.22 -7.51
CA VAL A 87 3.10 -2.86 -7.43
C VAL A 87 3.72 -2.07 -6.27
N ALA A 88 3.90 -2.70 -5.11
CA ALA A 88 4.58 -2.08 -3.98
C ALA A 88 6.04 -1.73 -4.30
N GLY A 89 6.75 -2.61 -5.02
CA GLY A 89 8.12 -2.37 -5.49
C GLY A 89 8.20 -1.19 -6.46
N VAL A 90 7.28 -1.10 -7.42
CA VAL A 90 7.18 0.04 -8.35
C VAL A 90 6.90 1.35 -7.59
N ALA A 91 5.96 1.35 -6.66
CA ALA A 91 5.66 2.53 -5.84
C ALA A 91 6.87 2.97 -4.98
N ALA A 92 7.59 2.02 -4.39
CA ALA A 92 8.80 2.30 -3.62
C ALA A 92 9.92 2.87 -4.49
N TYR A 93 10.09 2.34 -5.71
CA TYR A 93 11.04 2.86 -6.68
C TYR A 93 10.72 4.30 -7.07
N ILE A 94 9.46 4.59 -7.42
CA ILE A 94 9.00 5.94 -7.77
C ILE A 94 9.29 6.90 -6.62
N ARG A 95 8.93 6.53 -5.38
CA ARG A 95 9.22 7.34 -4.19
C ARG A 95 10.70 7.61 -4.04
N PHE A 96 11.55 6.60 -4.22
CA PHE A 96 13.00 6.74 -4.11
C PHE A 96 13.55 7.71 -5.16
N VAL A 97 13.06 7.64 -6.40
CA VAL A 97 13.44 8.56 -7.48
C VAL A 97 13.00 9.98 -7.15
N THR A 98 11.73 10.19 -6.77
CA THR A 98 11.20 11.53 -6.43
C THR A 98 11.95 12.15 -5.25
N VAL A 99 12.16 11.41 -4.16
CA VAL A 99 12.82 11.93 -2.96
C VAL A 99 14.31 12.22 -3.20
N ARG A 100 15.01 11.43 -4.03
CA ARG A 100 16.40 11.76 -4.40
C ARG A 100 16.50 12.98 -5.30
N MET A 101 15.58 13.14 -6.24
CA MET A 101 15.54 14.32 -7.09
C MET A 101 15.36 15.61 -6.27
N THR A 102 14.48 15.62 -5.27
CA THR A 102 14.31 16.80 -4.41
C THR A 102 15.55 17.10 -3.58
N LEU A 103 16.20 16.08 -3.00
CA LEU A 103 17.45 16.26 -2.22
C LEU A 103 18.60 16.80 -3.06
N LEU A 104 18.76 16.33 -4.30
CA LEU A 104 19.78 16.85 -5.21
C LEU A 104 19.49 18.30 -5.62
N ASN A 105 18.22 18.63 -5.89
CA ASN A 105 17.80 19.98 -6.21
C ASN A 105 18.02 20.95 -5.03
N ASP A 106 17.69 20.51 -3.82
CA ASP A 106 17.94 21.26 -2.59
C ASP A 106 19.45 21.47 -2.37
N TRP A 107 20.28 20.46 -2.66
CA TRP A 107 21.75 20.56 -2.53
C TRP A 107 22.36 21.56 -3.51
N ILE A 108 21.92 21.55 -4.77
CA ILE A 108 22.37 22.50 -5.79
C ILE A 108 21.99 23.93 -5.40
N SER A 109 20.84 24.15 -4.75
CA SER A 109 20.44 25.48 -4.28
C SER A 109 21.33 26.04 -3.18
N PHE A 110 22.16 25.23 -2.52
CA PHE A 110 23.11 25.70 -1.51
C PHE A 110 24.48 26.10 -2.10
N ILE A 111 24.76 25.77 -3.37
CA ILE A 111 25.97 26.17 -4.11
C ILE A 111 25.72 27.48 -4.85
#